data_AF-A0A2N1QZ44-F1
#
_entry.id   AF-A0A2N1QZ44-F1
#
_cell.length_a   1.000
_cell.length_b   1.000
_cell.length_c   1.000
_cell.angle_alpha   90.00
_cell.angle_beta   90.00
_cell.angle_gamma   90.00
#
_symmetry.space_group_name_H-M   'P 1'
#
loop_
_entity.id
_entity.type
_entity.pdbx_description
1 polymer ?
#
loop_
_entity_poly.entity_id
_entity_poly.type
_entity_poly.pdbx_seq_one_letter_code
_entity_poly.pdbx_strand_id
1 'polypeptide(L)'
;MELIRNGNKHVALLVEYLGLLEGGPVSREVFDRYDSVLSSATAFEVNEALDIVLSEAPRGGKAAGMVSGIELWKLPVARFIRSVSRGLDAEALPSYPNDSLLARLEAENCTIEAEMRVIQGLAREARSSETKHGELRGRIAGFGLLRHHYVALQNELFPLFESTSPRHACVKLMWALQDDALGFQNRLAQGSEDEPAFLKALGDFFLTAGSLIYRERRILFPVAFRAIDASGRAADGAPDGLSASPLAAFSSLTGSLTPNELEAIFKV
;
A
#
# COMPACT_ATOMS: atom_id res chain seq x y z
N MET A 1 -16.58 -28.98 2.35
CA MET A 1 -16.63 -28.60 0.92
C MET A 1 -17.54 -27.40 0.61
N GLU A 2 -18.34 -26.89 1.56
CA GLU A 2 -19.17 -25.68 1.33
C GLU A 2 -18.42 -24.34 1.50
N LEU A 3 -17.41 -24.29 2.38
CA LEU A 3 -16.59 -23.09 2.62
C LEU A 3 -15.80 -22.61 1.37
N ILE A 4 -15.35 -23.55 0.53
CA ILE A 4 -14.60 -23.24 -0.70
C ILE A 4 -15.53 -22.69 -1.81
N ARG A 5 -16.81 -23.09 -1.81
CA ARG A 5 -17.81 -22.60 -2.78
C ARG A 5 -18.33 -21.20 -2.43
N ASN A 6 -18.47 -20.89 -1.13
CA ASN A 6 -18.96 -19.58 -0.68
C ASN A 6 -17.93 -18.45 -0.84
N GLY A 7 -16.64 -18.70 -0.57
CA GLY A 7 -15.59 -17.69 -0.76
C GLY A 7 -15.48 -17.23 -2.22
N ASN A 8 -15.65 -18.15 -3.16
CA ASN A 8 -15.61 -17.82 -4.60
C ASN A 8 -16.79 -16.93 -5.03
N LYS A 9 -17.98 -17.14 -4.45
CA LYS A 9 -19.15 -16.27 -4.72
C LYS A 9 -18.98 -14.87 -4.11
N HIS A 10 -18.35 -14.78 -2.94
CA HIS A 10 -18.13 -13.50 -2.26
C HIS A 10 -17.16 -12.61 -3.05
N VAL A 11 -16.02 -13.18 -3.45
CA VAL A 11 -15.03 -12.52 -4.31
C VAL A 11 -15.64 -12.13 -5.66
N ALA A 12 -16.44 -12.99 -6.30
CA ALA A 12 -17.10 -12.67 -7.57
C ALA A 12 -17.98 -11.41 -7.47
N LEU A 13 -18.73 -11.24 -6.37
CA LEU A 13 -19.56 -10.05 -6.15
C LEU A 13 -18.71 -8.80 -5.89
N LEU A 14 -17.57 -8.93 -5.21
CA LEU A 14 -16.61 -7.84 -5.03
C LEU A 14 -16.00 -7.39 -6.37
N VAL A 15 -15.64 -8.36 -7.24
CA VAL A 15 -15.15 -8.10 -8.60
C VAL A 15 -16.23 -7.41 -9.44
N GLU A 16 -17.47 -7.90 -9.41
CA GLU A 16 -18.59 -7.28 -10.12
C GLU A 16 -18.79 -5.82 -9.68
N TYR A 17 -18.83 -5.58 -8.37
CA TYR A 17 -18.96 -4.22 -7.83
C TYR A 17 -17.78 -3.31 -8.21
N LEU A 18 -16.55 -3.82 -8.15
CA LEU A 18 -15.37 -3.08 -8.58
C LEU A 18 -15.40 -2.75 -10.09
N GLY A 19 -15.92 -3.66 -10.92
CA GLY A 19 -16.17 -3.40 -12.34
C GLY A 19 -17.20 -2.30 -12.58
N LEU A 20 -18.27 -2.23 -11.77
CA LEU A 20 -19.24 -1.12 -11.86
C LEU A 20 -18.59 0.24 -11.56
N LEU A 21 -17.59 0.27 -10.67
CA LEU A 21 -16.88 1.49 -10.30
C LEU A 21 -15.91 2.00 -11.38
N GLU A 22 -15.51 1.15 -12.33
CA GLU A 22 -14.75 1.54 -13.52
C GLU A 22 -15.58 2.52 -14.38
N GLY A 23 -16.88 2.26 -14.52
CA GLY A 23 -17.81 3.12 -15.26
C GLY A 23 -18.17 4.45 -14.57
N GLY A 24 -17.81 4.63 -13.30
CA GLY A 24 -18.10 5.84 -12.54
C GLY A 24 -18.59 5.58 -11.11
N PRO A 25 -18.99 6.65 -10.38
CA PRO A 25 -19.67 6.49 -9.09
C PRO A 25 -20.98 5.70 -9.27
N VAL A 26 -21.22 4.75 -8.37
CA VAL A 26 -22.47 3.98 -8.34
C VAL A 26 -23.55 4.69 -7.51
N SER A 27 -24.81 4.40 -7.80
CA SER A 27 -25.93 4.92 -7.01
C SER A 27 -26.03 4.23 -5.64
N ARG A 28 -26.82 4.81 -4.73
CA ARG A 28 -27.08 4.22 -3.41
C ARG A 28 -27.77 2.86 -3.53
N GLU A 29 -28.73 2.72 -4.45
CA GLU A 29 -29.44 1.45 -4.67
C GLU A 29 -28.48 0.36 -5.16
N VAL A 30 -27.49 0.72 -5.98
CA VAL A 30 -26.44 -0.23 -6.38
C VAL A 30 -25.60 -0.61 -5.17
N PHE A 31 -25.11 0.36 -4.39
CA PHE A 31 -24.33 0.09 -3.17
C PHE A 31 -25.07 -0.85 -2.21
N ASP A 32 -26.34 -0.57 -1.91
CA ASP A 32 -27.15 -1.33 -0.96
C ASP A 32 -27.33 -2.79 -1.37
N ARG A 33 -27.31 -3.11 -2.68
CA ARG A 33 -27.35 -4.50 -3.18
C ARG A 33 -26.09 -5.30 -2.85
N TYR A 34 -24.95 -4.63 -2.70
CA TYR A 34 -23.67 -5.26 -2.38
C TYR A 34 -23.27 -5.07 -0.91
N ASP A 35 -24.07 -4.37 -0.11
CA ASP A 35 -23.68 -3.97 1.25
C ASP A 35 -23.27 -5.15 2.14
N SER A 36 -23.97 -6.29 2.01
CA SER A 36 -23.65 -7.51 2.75
C SER A 36 -22.23 -8.01 2.48
N VAL A 37 -21.76 -7.92 1.23
CA VAL A 37 -20.42 -8.36 0.86
C VAL A 37 -19.36 -7.30 1.12
N LEU A 38 -19.69 -6.04 0.89
CA LEU A 38 -18.76 -4.93 1.11
C LEU A 38 -18.43 -4.75 2.60
N SER A 39 -19.42 -4.94 3.46
CA SER A 39 -19.29 -4.74 4.91
C SER A 39 -18.61 -5.86 5.67
N SER A 40 -18.46 -7.02 5.03
CA SER A 40 -17.82 -8.21 5.61
C SER A 40 -16.57 -8.64 4.83
N ALA A 41 -16.17 -7.87 3.81
CA ALA A 41 -15.00 -8.16 2.99
C ALA A 41 -13.72 -8.18 3.83
N THR A 42 -12.94 -9.25 3.66
CA THR A 42 -11.65 -9.42 4.30
C THR A 42 -10.50 -8.89 3.45
N ALA A 43 -9.35 -8.61 4.06
CA ALA A 43 -8.10 -8.23 3.39
C ALA A 43 -7.74 -9.20 2.24
N PHE A 44 -8.03 -10.49 2.43
CA PHE A 44 -7.71 -11.53 1.48
C PHE A 44 -8.64 -11.54 0.27
N GLU A 45 -9.95 -11.35 0.48
CA GLU A 45 -10.94 -11.28 -0.59
C GLU A 45 -10.79 -9.97 -1.38
N VAL A 46 -10.49 -8.87 -0.68
CA VAL A 46 -10.17 -7.59 -1.31
C VAL A 46 -8.92 -7.72 -2.18
N ASN A 47 -7.83 -8.31 -1.67
CA ASN A 47 -6.63 -8.53 -2.48
C ASN A 47 -6.91 -9.44 -3.69
N GLU A 48 -7.72 -10.48 -3.53
CA GLU A 48 -8.09 -11.37 -4.64
C GLU A 48 -8.95 -10.66 -5.69
N ALA A 49 -9.93 -9.85 -5.29
CA ALA A 49 -10.72 -9.05 -6.22
C ALA A 49 -9.85 -8.02 -6.98
N LEU A 50 -8.92 -7.37 -6.28
CA LEU A 50 -7.93 -6.48 -6.92
C LEU A 50 -7.04 -7.24 -7.89
N ASP A 51 -6.57 -8.43 -7.52
CA ASP A 51 -5.70 -9.23 -8.37
C ASP A 51 -6.37 -9.61 -9.69
N ILE A 52 -7.64 -10.02 -9.63
CA ILE A 52 -8.45 -10.36 -10.81
C ILE A 52 -8.54 -9.16 -11.77
N VAL A 53 -9.03 -8.01 -11.30
CA VAL A 53 -9.27 -6.86 -12.19
C VAL A 53 -7.97 -6.22 -12.70
N LEU A 54 -6.91 -6.21 -11.87
CA LEU A 54 -5.63 -5.59 -12.24
C LEU A 54 -4.77 -6.49 -13.13
N SER A 55 -4.98 -7.81 -13.08
CA SER A 55 -4.31 -8.76 -13.99
C SER A 55 -4.87 -8.69 -15.41
N GLU A 56 -6.16 -8.40 -15.53
CA GLU A 56 -6.86 -8.22 -16.81
C GLU A 56 -6.70 -6.79 -17.38
N ALA A 57 -6.24 -5.83 -16.57
CA ALA A 57 -6.00 -4.47 -17.01
C ALA A 57 -5.04 -4.44 -18.22
N PRO A 58 -5.36 -3.70 -19.29
CA PRO A 58 -4.51 -3.64 -20.48
C PRO A 58 -3.09 -3.28 -20.09
N ARG A 59 -2.13 -4.15 -20.43
CA ARG A 59 -0.69 -3.84 -20.30
C ARG A 59 -0.39 -2.69 -21.26
N GLY A 60 -0.49 -1.46 -20.79
CA GLY A 60 -0.23 -0.28 -21.58
C GLY A 60 1.14 -0.39 -22.25
N GLY A 61 1.18 -0.36 -23.58
CA GLY A 61 2.42 -0.18 -24.33
C GLY A 61 2.92 1.25 -24.15
N LYS A 62 4.24 1.44 -24.19
CA LYS A 62 4.92 2.76 -24.24
C LYS A 62 4.64 3.54 -25.55
N ALA A 63 3.41 3.54 -26.05
CA ALA A 63 3.00 4.42 -27.13
C ALA A 63 2.56 5.75 -26.51
N ALA A 64 3.28 6.82 -26.84
CA ALA A 64 3.04 8.16 -26.35
C ALA A 64 1.58 8.58 -26.56
N GLY A 65 0.81 8.67 -25.48
CA GLY A 65 -0.57 9.15 -25.48
C GLY A 65 -1.61 8.23 -24.84
N MET A 66 -1.28 6.96 -24.55
CA MET A 66 -2.21 6.06 -23.85
C MET A 66 -1.88 6.01 -22.36
N VAL A 67 -2.84 6.43 -21.53
CA VAL A 67 -2.80 6.28 -20.07
C VAL A 67 -2.59 4.79 -19.76
N SER A 68 -1.53 4.45 -19.01
CA SER A 68 -1.25 3.06 -18.62
C SER A 68 -2.50 2.45 -17.99
N GLY A 69 -2.80 1.18 -18.28
CA GLY A 69 -3.98 0.51 -17.72
C GLY A 69 -4.08 0.66 -16.20
N ILE A 70 -2.95 0.74 -15.49
CA ILE A 70 -2.91 0.90 -14.03
C ILE A 70 -3.45 2.26 -13.54
N GLU A 71 -3.28 3.32 -14.33
CA GLU A 71 -3.71 4.68 -13.99
C GLU A 71 -5.24 4.78 -14.01
N LEU A 72 -5.89 4.08 -14.95
CA LEU A 72 -7.35 4.01 -15.04
C LEU A 72 -7.96 3.36 -13.78
N TRP A 73 -7.22 2.46 -13.12
CA TRP A 73 -7.68 1.76 -11.93
C TRP A 73 -7.43 2.50 -10.61
N LYS A 74 -6.66 3.60 -10.59
CA LYS A 74 -6.41 4.37 -9.34
C LYS A 74 -7.71 4.83 -8.68
N LEU A 75 -8.61 5.43 -9.45
CA LEU A 75 -9.86 5.99 -8.94
C LEU A 75 -10.94 4.94 -8.63
N PRO A 76 -11.23 3.95 -9.50
CA PRO A 76 -12.13 2.85 -9.18
C PRO A 76 -11.71 2.09 -7.92
N VAL A 77 -10.41 1.75 -7.80
CA VAL A 77 -9.91 1.06 -6.62
C VAL A 77 -10.01 1.95 -5.38
N ALA A 78 -9.72 3.25 -5.45
CA ALA A 78 -9.90 4.14 -4.30
C ALA A 78 -11.35 4.19 -3.80
N ARG A 79 -12.32 4.20 -4.72
CA ARG A 79 -13.76 4.12 -4.38
C ARG A 79 -14.11 2.76 -3.78
N PHE A 80 -13.59 1.68 -4.35
CA PHE A 80 -13.82 0.32 -3.88
C PHE A 80 -13.29 0.11 -2.46
N ILE A 81 -12.04 0.50 -2.19
CA ILE A 81 -11.44 0.43 -0.84
C ILE A 81 -12.29 1.19 0.17
N ARG A 82 -12.84 2.35 -0.20
CA ARG A 82 -13.76 3.10 0.67
C ARG A 82 -15.07 2.34 0.91
N SER A 83 -15.61 1.64 -0.10
CA SER A 83 -16.82 0.85 0.05
C SER A 83 -16.63 -0.37 0.97
N VAL A 84 -15.44 -0.99 0.95
CA VAL A 84 -15.12 -2.16 1.79
C VAL A 84 -14.50 -1.80 3.15
N SER A 85 -14.28 -0.52 3.44
CA SER A 85 -13.51 -0.10 4.61
C SER A 85 -14.15 -0.58 5.92
N ARG A 86 -15.49 -0.67 5.99
CA ARG A 86 -16.20 -1.19 7.16
C ARG A 86 -15.80 -2.63 7.49
N GLY A 87 -15.64 -3.49 6.48
CA GLY A 87 -15.19 -4.87 6.67
C GLY A 87 -13.73 -4.93 7.12
N LEU A 88 -12.86 -4.21 6.39
CA LEU A 88 -11.42 -4.14 6.69
C LEU A 88 -11.13 -3.55 8.08
N ASP A 89 -11.91 -2.56 8.51
CA ASP A 89 -11.75 -1.91 9.81
C ASP A 89 -12.18 -2.80 10.98
N ALA A 90 -13.14 -3.71 10.74
CA ALA A 90 -13.62 -4.68 11.71
C ALA A 90 -12.65 -5.86 11.91
N GLU A 91 -11.75 -6.11 10.96
CA GLU A 91 -10.72 -7.15 11.11
C GLU A 91 -9.66 -6.76 12.14
N ALA A 92 -9.24 -7.75 12.94
CA ALA A 92 -8.07 -7.64 13.78
C ALA A 92 -6.80 -7.68 12.93
N LEU A 93 -5.92 -6.70 13.12
CA LEU A 93 -4.62 -6.70 12.44
C LEU A 93 -3.75 -7.85 12.98
N PRO A 94 -2.97 -8.53 12.11
CA PRO A 94 -2.01 -9.53 12.57
C PRO A 94 -0.96 -8.91 13.51
N SER A 95 -0.49 -9.71 14.46
CA SER A 95 0.69 -9.36 15.24
C SER A 95 1.93 -9.85 14.50
N TYR A 96 2.76 -8.90 14.03
CA TYR A 96 4.01 -9.20 13.36
C TYR A 96 5.11 -9.48 14.40
N PRO A 97 5.95 -10.51 14.22
CA PRO A 97 7.07 -10.77 15.12
C PRO A 97 7.99 -9.54 15.24
N ASN A 98 8.49 -9.30 16.45
CA ASN A 98 9.50 -8.27 16.69
C ASN A 98 10.70 -8.51 15.77
N ASP A 99 11.30 -7.42 15.31
CA ASP A 99 12.43 -7.41 14.36
C ASP A 99 12.12 -7.95 12.94
N SER A 100 10.88 -8.35 12.65
CA SER A 100 10.47 -8.71 11.28
C SER A 100 10.37 -7.48 10.37
N LEU A 101 10.53 -7.71 9.06
CA LEU A 101 10.31 -6.71 8.01
C LEU A 101 8.97 -5.98 8.18
N LEU A 102 7.88 -6.73 8.40
CA LEU A 102 6.54 -6.16 8.54
C LEU A 102 6.37 -5.35 9.84
N ALA A 103 6.99 -5.77 10.94
CA ALA A 103 6.97 -4.98 12.18
C ALA A 103 7.70 -3.64 12.00
N ARG A 104 8.85 -3.63 11.31
CA ARG A 104 9.57 -2.40 10.97
C ARG A 104 8.74 -1.49 10.07
N LEU A 105 8.18 -2.01 8.97
CA LEU A 105 7.36 -1.23 8.03
C LEU A 105 6.10 -0.67 8.70
N GLU A 106 5.47 -1.41 9.60
CA GLU A 106 4.33 -0.93 10.39
C GLU A 106 4.72 0.21 11.35
N ALA A 107 5.88 0.11 12.00
CA ALA A 107 6.41 1.19 12.85
C ALA A 107 6.75 2.45 12.04
N GLU A 108 7.30 2.27 10.83
CA GLU A 108 7.51 3.37 9.87
C GLU A 108 6.18 4.02 9.48
N ASN A 109 5.13 3.24 9.19
CA ASN A 109 3.78 3.76 8.92
C ASN A 109 3.21 4.57 10.08
N CYS A 110 3.39 4.12 11.32
CA CYS A 110 2.99 4.88 12.51
C CYS A 110 3.71 6.24 12.60
N THR A 111 5.00 6.25 12.26
CA THR A 111 5.83 7.47 12.26
C THR A 111 5.42 8.41 11.13
N ILE A 112 5.16 7.87 9.94
CA ILE A 112 4.67 8.62 8.77
C ILE A 112 3.32 9.29 9.07
N GLU A 113 2.37 8.56 9.65
CA GLU A 113 1.09 9.15 10.04
C GLU A 113 1.23 10.26 11.07
N ALA A 114 2.10 10.07 12.08
CA ALA A 114 2.36 11.09 13.08
C ALA A 114 2.91 12.37 12.43
N GLU A 115 3.84 12.22 11.50
CA GLU A 115 4.38 13.34 10.73
C GLU A 115 3.32 14.02 9.86
N MET A 116 2.49 13.24 9.17
CA MET A 116 1.38 13.79 8.39
C MET A 116 0.41 14.61 9.26
N ARG A 117 0.13 14.20 10.50
CA ARG A 117 -0.69 14.98 11.45
C ARG A 117 -0.02 16.31 11.82
N VAL A 118 1.30 16.33 12.00
CA VAL A 118 2.06 17.57 12.24
C VAL A 118 1.96 18.50 11.04
N ILE A 119 2.18 17.99 9.82
CA ILE A 119 2.08 18.78 8.59
C ILE A 119 0.64 19.31 8.40
N GLN A 120 -0.40 18.53 8.73
CA GLN A 120 -1.79 19.00 8.69
C GLN A 120 -2.04 20.14 9.67
N GLY A 121 -1.44 20.11 10.86
CA GLY A 121 -1.49 21.21 11.83
C GLY A 121 -0.89 22.49 11.25
N LEU A 122 0.34 22.41 10.73
CA LEU A 122 1.03 23.52 10.08
C LEU A 122 0.25 24.07 8.87
N ALA A 123 -0.37 23.20 8.07
CA ALA A 123 -1.18 23.61 6.93
C ALA A 123 -2.41 24.43 7.31
N ARG A 124 -2.99 24.20 8.49
CA ARG A 124 -4.11 25.01 9.01
C ARG A 124 -3.62 26.38 9.47
N GLU A 125 -2.45 26.44 10.08
CA GLU A 125 -1.81 27.69 10.52
C GLU A 125 -1.28 28.54 9.35
N ALA A 126 -0.80 27.91 8.28
CA ALA A 126 -0.23 28.59 7.12
C ALA A 126 -1.23 29.50 6.39
N ARG A 127 -2.53 29.19 6.46
CA ARG A 127 -3.60 29.99 5.84
C ARG A 127 -3.67 31.44 6.35
N SER A 128 -3.06 31.74 7.48
CA SER A 128 -3.09 33.08 8.09
C SER A 128 -1.71 33.75 8.16
N SER A 129 -0.64 33.14 7.61
CA SER A 129 0.72 33.64 7.80
C SER A 129 1.72 33.14 6.74
N GLU A 130 2.39 34.07 6.07
CA GLU A 130 3.46 33.79 5.09
C GLU A 130 4.66 33.06 5.72
N THR A 131 5.04 33.40 6.96
CA THR A 131 6.12 32.71 7.66
C THR A 131 5.79 31.24 7.90
N LYS A 132 4.51 30.93 8.13
CA LYS A 132 4.01 29.57 8.32
C LYS A 132 3.98 28.76 7.02
N HIS A 133 3.84 29.40 5.85
CA HIS A 133 4.06 28.75 4.56
C HIS A 133 5.51 28.28 4.38
N GLY A 134 6.48 29.08 4.81
CA GLY A 134 7.90 28.70 4.82
C GLY A 134 8.16 27.47 5.70
N GLU A 135 7.65 27.48 6.94
CA GLU A 135 7.76 26.35 7.88
C GLU A 135 7.14 25.07 7.32
N LEU A 136 5.94 25.17 6.75
CA LEU A 136 5.23 24.04 6.14
C LEU A 136 6.06 23.42 5.00
N ARG A 137 6.58 24.24 4.09
CA ARG A 137 7.42 23.77 2.98
C ARG A 137 8.69 23.10 3.48
N GLY A 138 9.37 23.71 4.43
CA GLY A 138 10.57 23.15 5.05
C GLY A 138 10.29 21.80 5.70
N ARG A 139 9.15 21.66 6.39
CA ARG A 139 8.76 20.39 7.02
C ARG A 139 8.47 19.29 6.01
N ILE A 140 7.72 19.60 4.95
CA ILE A 140 7.42 18.66 3.86
C ILE A 140 8.71 18.21 3.14
N ALA A 141 9.62 19.16 2.85
CA ALA A 141 10.90 18.87 2.21
C ALA A 141 11.82 18.01 3.08
N GLY A 142 11.80 18.22 4.40
CA GLY A 142 12.59 17.45 5.36
C GLY A 142 12.03 16.05 5.67
N PHE A 143 10.83 15.72 5.20
CA PHE A 143 10.18 14.44 5.47
C PHE A 143 10.69 13.31 4.56
N GLY A 144 11.96 12.91 4.76
CA GLY A 144 12.62 11.88 3.95
C GLY A 144 12.12 10.45 4.20
N LEU A 145 11.54 10.19 5.38
CA LEU A 145 11.11 8.85 5.78
C LEU A 145 10.10 8.25 4.79
N LEU A 146 9.17 9.05 4.25
CA LEU A 146 8.18 8.57 3.28
C LEU A 146 8.84 7.91 2.06
N ARG A 147 9.87 8.55 1.51
CA ARG A 147 10.63 8.00 0.37
C ARG A 147 11.35 6.73 0.76
N HIS A 148 12.02 6.71 1.92
CA HIS A 148 12.76 5.54 2.38
C HIS A 148 11.82 4.34 2.60
N HIS A 149 10.65 4.59 3.18
CA HIS A 149 9.62 3.58 3.39
C HIS A 149 9.15 2.95 2.07
N TYR A 150 8.84 3.77 1.06
CA TYR A 150 8.43 3.26 -0.25
C TYR A 150 9.56 2.49 -0.95
N VAL A 151 10.82 2.93 -0.82
CA VAL A 151 11.98 2.20 -1.34
C VAL A 151 12.13 0.83 -0.66
N ALA A 152 11.94 0.76 0.66
CA ALA A 152 11.95 -0.50 1.41
C ALA A 152 10.83 -1.45 0.95
N LEU A 153 9.61 -0.93 0.76
CA LEU A 153 8.51 -1.72 0.18
C LEU A 153 8.87 -2.27 -1.21
N GLN A 154 9.40 -1.43 -2.10
CA GLN A 154 9.71 -1.80 -3.49
C GLN A 154 10.86 -2.80 -3.61
N ASN A 155 11.87 -2.69 -2.74
CA ASN A 155 13.08 -3.52 -2.84
C ASN A 155 13.07 -4.74 -1.92
N GLU A 156 12.24 -4.75 -0.87
CA GLU A 156 12.20 -5.84 0.11
C GLU A 156 10.84 -6.55 0.10
N LEU A 157 9.75 -5.84 0.43
CA LEU A 157 8.46 -6.49 0.64
C LEU A 157 7.81 -6.95 -0.66
N PHE A 158 7.81 -6.11 -1.71
CA PHE A 158 7.17 -6.45 -2.98
C PHE A 158 7.82 -7.69 -3.61
N PRO A 159 9.16 -7.78 -3.79
CA PRO A 159 9.77 -8.98 -4.37
C PRO A 159 9.48 -10.25 -3.57
N LEU A 160 9.50 -10.15 -2.24
CA LEU A 160 9.17 -11.27 -1.35
C LEU A 160 7.70 -11.69 -1.53
N PHE A 161 6.76 -10.74 -1.55
CA PHE A 161 5.35 -11.04 -1.75
C PHE A 161 5.06 -11.63 -3.13
N GLU A 162 5.64 -11.09 -4.20
CA GLU A 162 5.49 -11.61 -5.56
C GLU A 162 6.04 -13.03 -5.71
N SER A 163 7.12 -13.36 -4.99
CA SER A 163 7.69 -14.71 -5.01
C SER A 163 6.87 -15.74 -4.22
N THR A 164 6.04 -15.29 -3.27
CA THR A 164 5.30 -16.16 -2.33
C THR A 164 3.79 -16.22 -2.58
N SER A 165 3.23 -15.28 -3.36
CA SER A 165 1.81 -15.21 -3.66
C SER A 165 1.57 -15.09 -5.17
N PRO A 166 0.71 -15.93 -5.77
CA PRO A 166 0.31 -15.74 -7.16
C PRO A 166 -0.63 -14.53 -7.34
N ARG A 167 -1.20 -14.01 -6.26
CA ARG A 167 -2.15 -12.89 -6.27
C ARG A 167 -1.47 -11.61 -5.80
N HIS A 168 -0.69 -10.99 -6.68
CA HIS A 168 0.18 -9.86 -6.36
C HIS A 168 0.00 -8.65 -7.29
N ALA A 169 -1.01 -8.63 -8.17
CA ALA A 169 -1.18 -7.54 -9.15
C ALA A 169 -1.40 -6.16 -8.50
N CYS A 170 -1.82 -6.10 -7.23
CA CYS A 170 -1.95 -4.86 -6.46
C CYS A 170 -0.62 -4.09 -6.31
N VAL A 171 0.53 -4.77 -6.37
CA VAL A 171 1.87 -4.18 -6.22
C VAL A 171 2.11 -3.07 -7.24
N LYS A 172 1.73 -3.29 -8.50
CA LYS A 172 1.90 -2.29 -9.57
C LYS A 172 1.10 -1.02 -9.31
N LEU A 173 -0.11 -1.17 -8.77
CA LEU A 173 -0.95 -0.02 -8.42
C LEU A 173 -0.37 0.73 -7.22
N MET A 174 0.12 0.01 -6.21
CA MET A 174 0.80 0.60 -5.06
C MET A 174 2.01 1.43 -5.50
N TRP A 175 2.86 0.90 -6.39
CA TRP A 175 3.99 1.63 -6.94
C TRP A 175 3.54 2.93 -7.64
N ALA A 176 2.57 2.86 -8.55
CA ALA A 176 2.09 4.03 -9.29
C ALA A 176 1.53 5.12 -8.35
N LEU A 177 0.91 4.74 -7.23
CA LEU A 177 0.42 5.67 -6.21
C LEU A 177 1.57 6.25 -5.35
N GLN A 178 2.63 5.46 -5.07
CA GLN A 178 3.82 5.93 -4.38
C GLN A 178 4.54 7.02 -5.20
N ASP A 179 4.67 6.81 -6.52
CA ASP A 179 5.23 7.80 -7.43
C ASP A 179 4.42 9.10 -7.43
N ASP A 180 3.08 9.03 -7.45
CA ASP A 180 2.21 10.20 -7.33
C ASP A 180 2.45 10.94 -6.00
N ALA A 181 2.47 10.22 -4.88
CA ALA A 181 2.65 10.80 -3.55
C ALA A 181 4.00 11.56 -3.44
N LEU A 182 5.08 10.96 -3.94
CA LEU A 182 6.40 11.60 -3.98
C LEU A 182 6.43 12.78 -4.98
N GLY A 183 5.70 12.68 -6.09
CA GLY A 183 5.50 13.78 -7.04
C GLY A 183 4.83 14.98 -6.40
N PHE A 184 3.75 14.77 -5.63
CA PHE A 184 3.09 15.83 -4.87
C PHE A 184 4.00 16.41 -3.79
N GLN A 185 4.71 15.57 -3.03
CA GLN A 185 5.66 16.02 -2.02
C GLN A 185 6.74 16.95 -2.62
N ASN A 186 7.32 16.55 -3.76
CA ASN A 186 8.33 17.35 -4.45
C ASN A 186 7.78 18.70 -4.92
N ARG A 187 6.57 18.73 -5.49
CA ARG A 187 5.91 19.98 -5.90
C ARG A 187 5.65 20.92 -4.72
N LEU A 188 5.23 20.37 -3.58
CA LEU A 188 5.01 21.13 -2.35
C LEU A 188 6.32 21.69 -1.78
N ALA A 189 7.40 20.89 -1.83
CA ALA A 189 8.73 21.30 -1.39
C ALA A 189 9.32 22.43 -2.25
N GLN A 190 9.13 22.38 -3.58
CA GLN A 190 9.53 23.45 -4.50
C GLN A 190 8.72 24.73 -4.29
N GLY A 191 7.48 24.59 -3.79
CA GLY A 191 6.55 25.69 -3.62
C GLY A 191 5.86 26.09 -4.93
N SER A 192 4.76 26.80 -4.79
CA SER A 192 4.05 27.43 -5.91
C SER A 192 3.60 28.82 -5.47
N GLU A 193 3.72 29.80 -6.35
CA GLU A 193 3.11 31.14 -6.14
C GLU A 193 1.58 31.10 -6.34
N ASP A 194 1.07 30.04 -6.98
CA ASP A 194 -0.35 29.75 -7.12
C ASP A 194 -0.85 28.99 -5.89
N GLU A 195 -1.40 29.73 -4.93
CA GLU A 195 -1.95 29.19 -3.68
C GLU A 195 -3.05 28.12 -3.93
N PRO A 196 -4.03 28.31 -4.83
CA PRO A 196 -4.94 27.24 -5.24
C PRO A 196 -4.24 25.95 -5.69
N ALA A 197 -3.20 26.06 -6.54
CA ALA A 197 -2.46 24.89 -7.00
C ALA A 197 -1.67 24.22 -5.87
N PHE A 198 -1.10 25.00 -4.95
CA PHE A 198 -0.42 24.49 -3.76
C PHE A 198 -1.39 23.73 -2.85
N LEU A 199 -2.55 24.32 -2.52
CA LEU A 199 -3.58 23.69 -1.68
C LEU A 199 -4.13 22.41 -2.31
N LYS A 200 -4.31 22.40 -3.63
CA LYS A 200 -4.69 21.18 -4.37
C LYS A 200 -3.62 20.10 -4.23
N ALA A 201 -2.35 20.41 -4.50
CA ALA A 201 -1.26 19.45 -4.37
C ALA A 201 -1.11 18.93 -2.94
N LEU A 202 -1.38 19.77 -1.94
CA LEU A 202 -1.37 19.40 -0.53
C LEU A 202 -2.49 18.42 -0.20
N GLY A 203 -3.70 18.68 -0.69
CA GLY A 203 -4.83 17.76 -0.58
C GLY A 203 -4.54 16.42 -1.26
N ASP A 204 -4.05 16.45 -2.50
CA ASP A 204 -3.69 15.26 -3.28
C ASP A 204 -2.61 14.43 -2.58
N PHE A 205 -1.59 15.07 -1.99
CA PHE A 205 -0.57 14.42 -1.17
C PHE A 205 -1.18 13.67 0.02
N PHE A 206 -1.99 14.34 0.85
CA PHE A 206 -2.59 13.74 2.04
C PHE A 206 -3.54 12.58 1.70
N LEU A 207 -4.36 12.75 0.66
CA LEU A 207 -5.28 11.71 0.21
C LEU A 207 -4.52 10.49 -0.30
N THR A 208 -3.48 10.71 -1.11
CA THR A 208 -2.71 9.61 -1.73
C THR A 208 -1.88 8.87 -0.69
N ALA A 209 -1.04 9.57 0.08
CA ALA A 209 -0.20 8.98 1.12
C ALA A 209 -1.05 8.30 2.22
N GLY A 210 -2.14 8.94 2.67
CA GLY A 210 -3.04 8.34 3.65
C GLY A 210 -3.72 7.08 3.12
N SER A 211 -4.08 7.05 1.83
CA SER A 211 -4.64 5.86 1.21
C SER A 211 -3.63 4.72 1.05
N LEU A 212 -2.35 5.03 0.84
CA LEU A 212 -1.27 4.04 0.77
C LEU A 212 -1.05 3.38 2.13
N ILE A 213 -0.91 4.17 3.19
CA ILE A 213 -0.77 3.66 4.57
C ILE A 213 -1.95 2.76 4.94
N TYR A 214 -3.17 3.18 4.61
CA TYR A 214 -4.36 2.37 4.86
C TYR A 214 -4.29 1.02 4.13
N ARG A 215 -3.96 1.03 2.83
CA ARG A 215 -3.84 -0.20 2.02
C ARG A 215 -2.72 -1.11 2.51
N GLU A 216 -1.60 -0.53 2.92
CA GLU A 216 -0.47 -1.26 3.48
C GLU A 216 -0.90 -2.01 4.74
N ARG A 217 -1.47 -1.29 5.71
CA ARG A 217 -1.87 -1.85 7.00
C ARG A 217 -3.04 -2.83 6.91
N ARG A 218 -4.08 -2.49 6.14
CA ARG A 218 -5.36 -3.22 6.13
C ARG A 218 -5.45 -4.30 5.07
N ILE A 219 -4.57 -4.27 4.06
CA ILE A 219 -4.62 -5.21 2.95
C ILE A 219 -3.26 -5.86 2.78
N LEU A 220 -2.26 -5.11 2.31
CA LEU A 220 -0.96 -5.67 1.88
C LEU A 220 -0.24 -6.44 2.99
N PHE A 221 -0.10 -5.87 4.19
CA PHE A 221 0.63 -6.53 5.27
C PHE A 221 -0.07 -7.82 5.73
N PRO A 222 -1.40 -7.86 5.96
CA PRO A 222 -2.11 -9.12 6.21
C PRO A 222 -1.93 -10.18 5.12
N VAL A 223 -2.06 -9.83 3.83
CA VAL A 223 -1.85 -10.82 2.75
C VAL A 223 -0.41 -11.28 2.65
N ALA A 224 0.55 -10.36 2.74
CA ALA A 224 1.96 -10.69 2.66
C ALA A 224 2.40 -11.57 3.82
N PHE A 225 2.01 -11.23 5.05
CA PHE A 225 2.34 -12.02 6.23
C PHE A 225 1.89 -13.48 6.10
N ARG A 226 0.64 -13.70 5.66
CA ARG A 226 0.11 -15.05 5.46
C ARG A 226 0.84 -15.80 4.34
N ALA A 227 1.15 -15.13 3.23
CA ALA A 227 1.85 -15.75 2.10
C ALA A 227 3.28 -16.17 2.48
N ILE A 228 4.01 -15.29 3.19
CA ILE A 228 5.40 -15.53 3.62
C ILE A 228 5.46 -16.66 4.65
N ASP A 229 4.59 -16.64 5.67
CA ASP A 229 4.55 -17.69 6.69
C ASP A 229 4.18 -19.07 6.09
N ALA A 230 3.20 -19.11 5.18
CA ALA A 230 2.82 -20.35 4.50
C ALA A 230 3.96 -20.93 3.64
N SER A 231 4.72 -20.08 2.95
CA SER A 231 5.88 -20.52 2.14
C SER A 231 7.01 -21.09 3.00
N GLY A 232 7.30 -20.46 4.15
CA GLY A 232 8.31 -20.94 5.08
C GLY A 232 7.98 -22.31 5.68
N ARG A 233 6.74 -22.53 6.10
CA ARG A 233 6.29 -23.83 6.63
C ARG A 233 6.29 -24.96 5.59
N ALA A 234 6.10 -24.64 4.31
CA ALA A 234 6.15 -25.62 3.23
C ALA A 234 7.60 -26.07 2.91
N ALA A 235 8.60 -25.23 3.19
CA ALA A 235 10.01 -25.58 3.06
C ALA A 235 10.52 -26.47 4.21
N ASP A 236 9.97 -26.29 5.42
CA ASP A 236 10.41 -26.95 6.66
C ASP A 236 9.72 -28.29 6.96
N GLY A 237 9.44 -29.12 5.95
CA GLY A 237 8.75 -30.42 6.09
C GLY A 237 9.47 -31.52 6.90
N ALA A 238 9.86 -31.26 8.15
CA ALA A 238 10.37 -32.23 9.12
C ALA A 238 9.60 -32.12 10.46
N PRO A 239 9.40 -33.22 11.21
CA PRO A 239 8.45 -33.26 12.33
C PRO A 239 8.99 -32.57 13.59
N ASP A 240 8.06 -31.88 14.26
CA ASP A 240 8.06 -31.35 15.63
C ASP A 240 9.40 -31.18 16.36
N GLY A 241 9.80 -29.91 16.49
CA GLY A 241 10.79 -29.47 17.47
C GLY A 241 11.25 -28.06 17.21
N LEU A 242 10.67 -27.09 17.94
CA LEU A 242 11.20 -25.75 18.22
C LEU A 242 12.21 -25.21 17.20
N SER A 243 11.76 -24.52 16.15
CA SER A 243 12.67 -23.89 15.19
C SER A 243 12.12 -22.54 14.71
N ALA A 244 13.04 -21.58 14.58
CA ALA A 244 12.81 -20.16 14.42
C ALA A 244 11.97 -19.79 13.19
N SER A 245 11.20 -18.71 13.30
CA SER A 245 10.36 -18.20 12.21
C SER A 245 11.22 -17.88 10.97
N PRO A 246 10.83 -18.33 9.76
CA PRO A 246 11.53 -18.05 8.51
C PRO A 246 11.60 -16.54 8.16
N LEU A 247 10.89 -15.69 8.91
CA LEU A 247 11.01 -14.24 8.88
C LEU A 247 12.39 -13.72 9.35
N ALA A 248 13.17 -14.53 10.06
CA ALA A 248 14.53 -14.16 10.49
C ALA A 248 15.62 -14.47 9.43
N ALA A 249 15.30 -15.24 8.39
CA ALA A 249 16.31 -15.86 7.52
C ALA A 249 16.15 -15.53 6.02
N PHE A 250 15.45 -14.46 5.66
CA PHE A 250 15.40 -14.03 4.25
C PHE A 250 16.75 -13.40 3.84
N SER A 251 17.63 -14.24 3.30
CA SER A 251 18.82 -13.84 2.54
C SER A 251 18.42 -13.76 1.06
N SER A 252 18.54 -12.58 0.45
CA SER A 252 18.19 -12.41 -0.96
C SER A 252 19.12 -13.22 -1.87
N LEU A 253 18.60 -13.64 -3.03
CA LEU A 253 19.33 -14.37 -4.09
C LEU A 253 20.42 -13.53 -4.79
N THR A 254 20.65 -12.29 -4.35
CA THR A 254 21.85 -11.51 -4.61
C THR A 254 22.54 -11.28 -3.28
N GLY A 255 23.29 -12.28 -2.82
CA GLY A 255 23.81 -12.37 -1.45
C GLY A 255 24.22 -11.03 -0.85
N SER A 256 23.52 -10.59 0.19
CA SER A 256 23.89 -9.39 0.93
C SER A 256 25.09 -9.70 1.81
N LEU A 257 26.19 -9.00 1.57
CA LEU A 257 27.38 -9.03 2.40
C LEU A 257 27.02 -8.69 3.85
N THR A 258 27.55 -9.49 4.78
CA THR A 258 27.43 -9.25 6.21
C THR A 258 28.09 -7.92 6.60
N PRO A 259 27.71 -7.29 7.73
CA PRO A 259 28.35 -6.07 8.21
C PRO A 259 29.89 -6.17 8.33
N ASN A 260 30.39 -7.35 8.68
CA ASN A 260 31.83 -7.63 8.75
C ASN A 260 32.50 -7.65 7.36
N GLU A 261 31.79 -8.10 6.33
CA GLU A 261 32.26 -8.08 4.94
C GLU A 261 32.21 -6.67 4.34
N LEU A 262 31.23 -5.85 4.74
CA LEU A 262 31.18 -4.42 4.41
C LEU A 262 32.36 -3.66 5.05
N GLU A 263 32.68 -3.89 6.32
CA GLU A 263 33.83 -3.23 6.99
C GLU A 263 35.19 -3.64 6.39
N ALA A 264 35.32 -4.84 5.85
CA ALA A 264 36.54 -5.29 5.17
C ALA A 264 36.75 -4.58 3.81
N ILE A 265 35.67 -4.16 3.14
CA ILE A 265 35.74 -3.47 1.83
C ILE A 265 36.09 -1.98 2.01
N PHE A 266 35.70 -1.36 3.13
CA PHE A 266 35.97 0.06 3.41
C PHE A 266 37.26 0.33 4.18
N LYS A 267 38.09 -0.68 4.45
CA LYS A 267 39.48 -0.49 4.92
C LYS A 267 40.46 -0.44 3.76
N VAL A 268 40.49 0.73 3.09
CA VAL A 268 41.64 1.24 2.33
C VAL A 268 41.87 2.68 2.76
#